data_AF-A0A1I1LAJ2-F1
#
_entry.id   AF-A0A1I1LAJ2-F1
#
_cell.length_a   1.000
_cell.length_b   1.000
_cell.length_c   1.000
_cell.angle_alpha   90.00
_cell.angle_beta   90.00
_cell.angle_gamma   90.00
#
_symmetry.space_group_name_H-M   'P 1'
#
loop_
_entity.id
_entity.type
_entity.pdbx_description
1 polymer ?
#
loop_
_entity_poly.entity_id
_entity_poly.type
_entity_poly.pdbx_seq_one_letter_code
_entity_poly.pdbx_strand_id
1 'polypeptide(L)'
;MRIGIVSDTHGLLRREVIEGLQGVDHIIHAGDIDKKEVLDELEKIAPVTAVRGNADKDWAVYLPEKALLEFEGNKIYVFHNKGKIDDFIMDLPIIIYGHSHKYSLVEKNGQVWFNPGCCGKRKPDQEVSYAILEIRGKNGFSFEKKVIKTTGSTGSLPKNIDSIITKAMKLADKGASHEEIAAKLKISEDLSEQICRMYFTHPGVDVAGILQRISN
;
A
#
# COMPACT_ATOMS: atom_id res chain seq x y z
N MET A 1 16.10 14.37 11.62
CA MET A 1 15.51 13.02 11.78
C MET A 1 14.78 12.56 10.51
N ARG A 2 14.80 11.27 10.18
CA ARG A 2 14.05 10.64 9.06
C ARG A 2 13.03 9.64 9.62
N ILE A 3 11.77 9.77 9.22
CA ILE A 3 10.67 8.91 9.67
C ILE A 3 10.06 8.23 8.44
N GLY A 4 10.00 6.91 8.46
CA GLY A 4 9.25 6.13 7.48
C GLY A 4 7.75 6.23 7.71
N ILE A 5 6.95 6.45 6.67
CA ILE A 5 5.49 6.49 6.78
C ILE A 5 4.89 5.48 5.80
N VAL A 6 4.16 4.53 6.36
CA VAL A 6 3.47 3.45 5.66
C VAL A 6 2.01 3.37 6.08
N SER A 7 1.17 2.77 5.23
CA SER A 7 -0.24 2.54 5.49
C SER A 7 -0.77 1.46 4.56
N ASP A 8 -1.89 0.84 4.95
CA ASP A 8 -2.66 -0.06 4.09
C ASP A 8 -1.77 -1.19 3.50
N THR A 9 -0.97 -1.85 4.34
CA THR A 9 -0.15 -3.00 3.93
C THR A 9 -1.00 -4.22 3.61
N HIS A 10 -2.16 -4.38 4.25
CA HIS A 10 -3.08 -5.52 4.02
C HIS A 10 -2.35 -6.87 3.99
N GLY A 11 -1.47 -7.07 4.98
CA GLY A 11 -0.71 -8.30 5.18
C GLY A 11 0.43 -8.52 4.18
N LEU A 12 0.75 -7.54 3.33
CA LEU A 12 1.85 -7.58 2.37
C LEU A 12 2.82 -6.43 2.64
N LEU A 13 4.00 -6.77 3.17
CA LEU A 13 5.14 -5.85 3.23
C LEU A 13 6.09 -6.14 2.06
N ARG A 14 6.24 -5.18 1.16
CA ARG A 14 7.07 -5.34 -0.04
C ARG A 14 8.55 -5.16 0.30
N ARG A 15 9.41 -5.88 -0.41
CA ARG A 15 10.87 -5.78 -0.22
C ARG A 15 11.38 -4.36 -0.49
N GLU A 16 10.82 -3.67 -1.48
CA GLU A 16 11.17 -2.29 -1.83
C GLU A 16 10.80 -1.30 -0.71
N VAL A 17 9.77 -1.59 0.09
CA VAL A 17 9.49 -0.82 1.32
C VAL A 17 10.58 -1.10 2.34
N ILE A 18 10.91 -2.36 2.59
CA ILE A 18 11.94 -2.75 3.57
C ILE A 18 13.29 -2.11 3.24
N GLU A 19 13.72 -2.18 1.98
CA GLU A 19 14.95 -1.57 1.48
C GLU A 19 14.88 -0.04 1.57
N GLY A 20 13.74 0.54 1.20
CA GLY A 20 13.51 1.98 1.21
C GLY A 20 13.48 2.63 2.59
N LEU A 21 13.09 1.85 3.61
CA LEU A 21 13.05 2.27 5.00
C LEU A 21 14.37 2.05 5.75
N GLN A 22 15.41 1.50 5.12
CA GLN A 22 16.71 1.35 5.78
C GLN A 22 17.28 2.71 6.22
N GLY A 23 17.74 2.78 7.47
CA GLY A 23 18.34 3.98 8.07
C GLY A 23 17.35 5.10 8.37
N VAL A 24 16.05 4.81 8.49
CA VAL A 24 15.11 5.73 9.16
C VAL A 24 15.22 5.58 10.68
N ASP A 25 14.92 6.65 11.40
CA ASP A 25 15.01 6.71 12.87
C ASP A 25 13.74 6.16 13.54
N HIS A 26 12.59 6.21 12.85
CA HIS A 26 11.29 5.75 13.33
C HIS A 26 10.38 5.38 12.15
N ILE A 27 9.40 4.51 12.37
CA ILE A 27 8.37 4.17 11.37
C ILE A 27 6.98 4.43 11.95
N ILE A 28 6.12 5.08 11.17
CA ILE A 28 4.71 5.29 11.47
C ILE A 28 3.87 4.45 10.50
N HIS A 29 3.00 3.59 11.04
CA HIS A 29 2.01 2.86 10.28
C HIS A 29 0.59 3.41 10.53
N ALA A 30 -0.04 3.98 9.49
CA ALA A 30 -1.35 4.63 9.60
C ALA A 30 -2.55 3.65 9.51
N GLY A 31 -2.40 2.41 10.00
CA GLY A 31 -3.42 1.37 10.02
C GLY A 31 -3.63 0.57 8.73
N ASP A 32 -4.56 -0.39 8.81
CA ASP A 32 -4.82 -1.45 7.81
C ASP A 32 -3.59 -2.32 7.57
N ILE A 33 -3.06 -2.85 8.68
CA ILE A 33 -1.88 -3.71 8.71
C ILE A 33 -2.22 -5.15 8.32
N ASP A 34 -3.40 -5.63 8.77
CA ASP A 34 -4.02 -6.95 8.60
C ASP A 34 -3.30 -8.11 9.30
N LYS A 35 -1.97 -8.10 9.38
CA LYS A 35 -1.16 -9.18 9.96
C LYS A 35 -0.08 -8.66 10.90
N LYS A 36 0.04 -9.24 12.10
CA LYS A 36 1.05 -8.85 13.09
C LYS A 36 2.47 -8.95 12.55
N GLU A 37 2.73 -9.95 11.70
CA GLU A 37 4.04 -10.21 11.10
C GLU A 37 4.56 -9.00 10.31
N VAL A 38 3.67 -8.16 9.77
CA VAL A 38 4.08 -6.92 9.09
C VAL A 38 4.76 -5.95 10.08
N LEU A 39 4.21 -5.80 11.29
CA LEU A 39 4.84 -4.97 12.33
C LEU A 39 6.16 -5.59 12.77
N ASP A 40 6.18 -6.92 12.96
CA ASP A 40 7.39 -7.64 13.38
C ASP A 40 8.54 -7.45 12.38
N GLU A 41 8.27 -7.39 11.07
CA GLU A 41 9.27 -7.08 10.05
C GLU A 41 9.68 -5.60 10.04
N LEU A 42 8.75 -4.66 10.25
CA LEU A 42 9.06 -3.23 10.32
C LEU A 42 9.90 -2.89 11.56
N GLU A 43 9.63 -3.53 12.69
CA GLU A 43 10.34 -3.33 13.96
C GLU A 43 11.80 -3.79 13.89
N LYS A 44 12.15 -4.68 12.95
CA LYS A 44 13.56 -5.02 12.67
C LYS A 44 14.34 -3.88 12.04
N ILE A 45 13.65 -2.90 11.44
CA ILE A 45 14.25 -1.76 10.74
C ILE A 45 14.44 -0.59 11.71
N ALA A 46 13.38 -0.20 12.41
CA ALA A 46 13.37 0.93 13.33
C ALA A 46 12.18 0.80 14.30
N PRO A 47 12.14 1.56 15.43
CA PRO A 47 10.97 1.61 16.30
C PRO A 47 9.70 1.98 15.52
N VAL A 48 8.59 1.29 15.80
CA VAL A 48 7.32 1.43 15.08
C VAL A 48 6.25 2.03 15.99
N THR A 49 5.56 3.06 15.51
CA THR A 49 4.25 3.46 16.03
C THR A 49 3.19 3.08 15.01
N ALA A 50 2.25 2.20 15.39
CA ALA A 50 1.12 1.82 14.56
C ALA A 50 -0.19 2.25 15.20
N VAL A 51 -1.14 2.68 14.36
CA VAL A 51 -2.54 2.86 14.76
C VAL A 51 -3.41 1.80 14.09
N ARG A 52 -4.55 1.49 14.71
CA ARG A 52 -5.48 0.47 14.23
C ARG A 52 -6.33 0.97 13.07
N GLY A 53 -6.38 0.19 11.99
CA GLY A 53 -7.31 0.35 10.86
C GLY A 53 -8.51 -0.60 10.93
N ASN A 54 -9.29 -0.64 9.85
CA ASN A 54 -10.50 -1.46 9.75
C ASN A 54 -10.18 -2.95 9.48
N ALA A 55 -9.08 -3.24 8.79
CA ALA A 55 -8.61 -4.59 8.52
C ALA A 55 -7.97 -5.25 9.76
N ASP A 56 -7.60 -4.44 10.76
CA ASP A 56 -6.89 -4.87 11.96
C ASP A 56 -7.86 -5.44 13.01
N LYS A 57 -8.13 -6.74 12.94
CA LYS A 57 -9.13 -7.45 13.77
C LYS A 57 -8.59 -7.78 15.18
N ASP A 58 -8.89 -8.96 15.69
CA ASP A 58 -8.69 -9.33 17.09
C ASP A 58 -7.21 -9.31 17.52
N TRP A 59 -6.29 -9.61 16.59
CA TRP A 59 -4.86 -9.56 16.87
C TRP A 59 -4.39 -8.14 17.26
N ALA A 60 -5.05 -7.10 16.76
CA ALA A 60 -4.63 -5.71 16.88
C ALA A 60 -5.36 -4.94 18.00
N VAL A 61 -6.06 -5.64 18.91
CA VAL A 61 -6.82 -5.00 20.00
C VAL A 61 -5.93 -4.15 20.92
N TYR A 62 -4.64 -4.45 21.01
CA TYR A 62 -3.67 -3.67 21.78
C TYR A 62 -3.19 -2.40 21.05
N LEU A 63 -3.43 -2.27 19.74
CA LEU A 63 -3.04 -1.07 19.00
C LEU A 63 -4.03 0.06 19.28
N PRO A 64 -3.55 1.28 19.51
CA PRO A 64 -4.43 2.43 19.70
C PRO A 64 -5.12 2.79 18.38
N GLU A 65 -6.33 3.33 18.44
CA GLU A 65 -6.99 3.86 17.23
C GLU A 65 -6.32 5.13 16.69
N LYS A 66 -5.64 5.86 17.57
CA LYS A 66 -5.07 7.19 17.36
C LYS A 66 -3.76 7.32 18.14
N ALA A 67 -2.79 8.05 17.61
CA ALA A 67 -1.53 8.34 18.29
C ALA A 67 -1.15 9.82 18.12
N LEU A 68 -0.61 10.41 19.19
CA LEU A 68 0.03 11.72 19.16
C LEU A 68 1.52 11.54 19.46
N LEU A 69 2.36 11.91 18.51
CA LEU A 69 3.80 11.81 18.58
C LEU A 69 4.41 13.22 18.58
N GLU A 70 5.61 13.35 19.16
CA GLU A 70 6.38 14.59 19.08
C GLU A 70 7.83 14.28 18.74
N PHE A 71 8.32 14.90 17.67
CA PHE A 71 9.70 14.74 17.20
C PHE A 71 10.31 16.12 16.91
N GLU A 72 11.42 16.43 17.57
CA GLU A 72 12.14 17.71 17.41
C GLU A 72 11.21 18.95 17.55
N GLY A 73 10.20 18.88 18.41
CA GLY A 73 9.21 19.94 18.63
C GLY A 73 8.07 20.01 17.61
N ASN A 74 7.95 19.01 16.71
CA ASN A 74 6.86 18.87 15.76
C ASN A 74 5.88 17.80 16.24
N LYS A 75 4.62 18.19 16.46
CA LYS A 75 3.55 17.27 16.86
C LYS A 75 2.90 16.61 15.65
N ILE A 76 2.79 15.28 15.69
CA ILE A 76 2.23 14.47 14.61
C ILE A 76 1.05 13.69 15.15
N TYR A 77 -0.13 13.93 14.57
CA TYR A 77 -1.32 13.14 14.84
C TYR A 77 -1.46 12.04 13.81
N VAL A 78 -1.69 10.80 14.27
CA VAL A 78 -1.83 9.63 13.40
C VAL A 78 -3.15 8.93 13.71
N PHE A 79 -3.93 8.61 12.69
CA PHE A 79 -5.19 7.89 12.81
C PHE A 79 -5.57 7.30 11.44
N HIS A 80 -6.32 6.21 11.39
CA HIS A 80 -6.52 5.54 10.10
C HIS A 80 -7.53 6.24 9.17
N ASN A 81 -8.74 6.56 9.66
CA ASN A 81 -9.85 7.02 8.82
C ASN A 81 -10.25 8.48 9.14
N LYS A 82 -10.15 9.37 8.15
CA LYS A 82 -10.62 10.78 8.18
C LYS A 82 -12.05 10.97 8.68
N GLY A 83 -12.94 10.00 8.48
CA GLY A 83 -14.32 10.05 8.97
C GLY A 83 -14.47 9.89 10.48
N LYS A 84 -13.39 9.54 11.21
CA LYS A 84 -13.39 9.33 12.68
C LYS A 84 -12.54 10.37 13.43
N ILE A 85 -12.46 11.56 12.86
CA ILE A 85 -11.61 12.63 13.36
C ILE A 85 -12.17 13.26 14.63
N ASP A 86 -11.29 13.71 15.52
CA ASP A 86 -11.70 14.44 16.72
C ASP A 86 -11.61 15.94 16.50
N ASP A 87 -12.47 16.72 17.14
CA ASP A 87 -12.45 18.18 16.99
C ASP A 87 -11.16 18.83 17.52
N PHE A 88 -10.42 18.17 18.40
CA PHE A 88 -9.19 18.72 19.01
C PHE A 88 -8.00 18.82 18.05
N ILE A 89 -8.08 18.21 16.86
CA ILE A 89 -6.93 18.16 15.94
C ILE A 89 -6.64 19.50 15.27
N MET A 90 -7.50 20.51 15.41
CA MET A 90 -7.44 21.78 14.65
C MET A 90 -6.14 22.58 14.85
N ASP A 91 -5.39 22.29 15.92
CA ASP A 91 -4.14 23.01 16.27
C ASP A 91 -2.86 22.18 16.04
N LEU A 92 -2.98 20.97 15.49
CA LEU A 92 -1.81 20.10 15.26
C LEU A 92 -1.19 20.36 13.88
N PRO A 93 0.14 20.50 13.77
CA PRO A 93 0.78 20.92 12.53
C PRO A 93 0.82 19.81 11.48
N ILE A 94 0.88 18.54 11.90
CA ILE A 94 1.01 17.39 11.00
C ILE A 94 -0.04 16.35 11.34
N ILE A 95 -0.83 15.96 10.35
CA ILE A 95 -1.92 14.99 10.43
C ILE A 95 -1.65 13.87 9.41
N ILE A 96 -1.40 12.65 9.88
CA ILE A 96 -1.12 11.46 9.04
C ILE A 96 -2.31 10.50 9.12
N TYR A 97 -2.77 10.02 7.95
CA TYR A 97 -3.88 9.08 7.86
C TYR A 97 -3.79 8.11 6.68
N GLY A 98 -4.60 7.04 6.72
CA GLY A 98 -4.65 5.96 5.73
C GLY A 98 -6.02 5.83 5.06
N HIS A 99 -6.49 4.59 4.91
CA HIS A 99 -7.86 4.18 4.56
C HIS A 99 -8.25 4.32 3.08
N SER A 100 -7.95 5.46 2.47
CA SER A 100 -8.35 5.71 1.07
C SER A 100 -7.48 4.99 0.05
N HIS A 101 -6.31 4.49 0.48
CA HIS A 101 -5.22 3.95 -0.37
C HIS A 101 -4.69 4.98 -1.40
N LYS A 102 -5.01 6.27 -1.25
CA LYS A 102 -4.64 7.32 -2.21
C LYS A 102 -3.69 8.31 -1.56
N TYR A 103 -2.51 8.44 -2.15
CA TYR A 103 -1.55 9.46 -1.76
C TYR A 103 -2.21 10.85 -1.74
N SER A 104 -1.96 11.61 -0.68
CA SER A 104 -2.47 12.97 -0.56
C SER A 104 -1.54 13.78 0.34
N LEU A 105 -1.18 14.98 -0.10
CA LEU A 105 -0.45 15.97 0.69
C LEU A 105 -1.18 17.29 0.50
N VAL A 106 -1.86 17.76 1.55
CA VAL A 106 -2.69 18.96 1.50
C VAL A 106 -2.33 19.87 2.67
N GLU A 107 -2.01 21.12 2.35
CA GLU A 107 -1.84 22.16 3.36
C GLU A 107 -3.17 22.91 3.52
N LYS A 108 -3.68 22.98 4.76
CA LYS A 108 -4.92 23.69 5.06
C LYS A 108 -4.84 24.28 6.46
N ASN A 109 -5.16 25.57 6.59
CA ASN A 109 -5.21 26.27 7.88
C ASN A 109 -3.91 26.14 8.72
N GLY A 110 -2.74 26.15 8.07
CA GLY A 110 -1.46 25.98 8.76
C GLY A 110 -1.14 24.54 9.18
N GLN A 111 -1.95 23.56 8.77
CA GLN A 111 -1.74 22.14 9.02
C GLN A 111 -1.39 21.42 7.72
N VAL A 112 -0.59 20.36 7.84
CA VAL A 112 -0.31 19.43 6.76
C VAL A 112 -1.07 18.14 6.98
N TRP A 113 -1.88 17.79 5.99
CA TRP A 113 -2.66 16.56 5.96
C TRP A 113 -2.04 15.60 4.96
N PHE A 114 -1.60 14.47 5.47
CA PHE A 114 -0.78 13.54 4.73
C PHE A 114 -1.35 12.12 4.73
N ASN A 115 -1.41 11.51 3.55
CA ASN A 115 -1.68 10.09 3.37
C ASN A 115 -0.59 9.51 2.46
N PRO A 116 0.16 8.48 2.92
CA PRO A 116 1.27 7.90 2.17
C PRO A 116 0.82 7.06 0.96
N GLY A 117 -0.49 6.81 0.80
CA GLY A 117 -1.04 5.88 -0.17
C GLY A 117 -1.11 4.45 0.38
N CYS A 118 -1.07 3.47 -0.51
CA CYS A 118 -1.06 2.05 -0.16
C CYS A 118 0.32 1.45 -0.44
N CYS A 119 0.91 0.78 0.55
CA CYS A 119 2.17 0.04 0.36
C CYS A 119 1.96 -1.48 0.23
N GLY A 120 0.72 -1.94 0.40
CA GLY A 120 0.29 -3.33 0.34
C GLY A 120 -0.20 -3.83 -1.02
N LYS A 121 -1.32 -4.56 -1.00
CA LYS A 121 -1.97 -5.10 -2.20
C LYS A 121 -2.47 -3.98 -3.11
N ARG A 122 -2.05 -4.04 -4.37
CA ARG A 122 -2.39 -3.05 -5.41
C ARG A 122 -3.80 -3.28 -5.96
N LYS A 123 -4.54 -2.19 -6.19
CA LYS A 123 -5.66 -2.15 -7.14
C LYS A 123 -5.19 -1.55 -8.49
N PRO A 124 -5.81 -1.90 -9.64
CA PRO A 124 -5.33 -1.48 -10.96
C PRO A 124 -5.09 0.04 -11.09
N ASP A 125 -5.97 0.84 -10.51
CA ASP A 125 -5.95 2.32 -10.51
C ASP A 125 -5.10 2.94 -9.40
N GLN A 126 -4.42 2.13 -8.58
CA GLN A 126 -3.69 2.60 -7.40
C GLN A 126 -2.18 2.46 -7.58
N GLU A 127 -1.50 3.57 -7.36
CA GLU A 127 -0.05 3.60 -7.22
C GLU A 127 0.34 3.01 -5.85
N VAL A 128 1.36 2.16 -5.84
CA VAL A 128 1.93 1.66 -4.60
C VAL A 128 2.99 2.65 -4.12
N SER A 129 2.81 3.18 -2.91
CA SER A 129 3.73 4.16 -2.35
C SER A 129 3.87 4.06 -0.83
N TYR A 130 5.01 4.53 -0.36
CA TYR A 130 5.25 4.93 1.03
C TYR A 130 5.87 6.33 1.01
N ALA A 131 6.23 6.87 2.17
CA ALA A 131 6.92 8.14 2.22
C ALA A 131 8.00 8.21 3.30
N ILE A 132 8.88 9.18 3.15
CA ILE A 132 9.84 9.60 4.16
C ILE A 132 9.45 11.00 4.61
N LEU A 133 9.24 11.18 5.91
CA LEU A 133 9.16 12.48 6.55
C LEU A 133 10.53 12.85 7.07
N GLU A 134 11.09 13.93 6.54
CA GLU A 134 12.32 14.52 7.05
C GLU A 134 11.98 15.66 7.99
N ILE A 135 12.56 15.65 9.18
CA ILE A 135 12.44 16.72 10.19
C ILE A 135 13.82 17.34 10.39
N ARG A 136 13.86 18.68 10.34
CA ARG A 136 15.02 19.56 10.41
C ARG A 136 14.80 20.62 11.50
N GLY A 137 14.48 20.17 12.72
CA GLY A 137 14.11 21.02 13.85
C GLY A 137 12.63 21.44 13.88
N LYS A 138 12.30 22.33 14.82
CA LYS A 138 10.92 22.78 15.06
C LYS A 138 10.36 23.49 13.83
N ASN A 139 9.20 23.04 13.35
CA ASN A 139 8.51 23.52 12.14
C ASN A 139 9.27 23.32 10.81
N GLY A 140 10.45 22.71 10.82
CA GLY A 140 11.21 22.37 9.62
C GLY A 140 10.93 20.93 9.23
N PHE A 141 10.05 20.67 8.28
CA PHE A 141 9.80 19.30 7.82
C PHE A 141 9.39 19.23 6.34
N SER A 142 9.58 18.06 5.72
CA SER A 142 9.15 17.79 4.35
C SER A 142 8.78 16.33 4.16
N PHE A 143 7.78 16.07 3.32
CA PHE A 143 7.39 14.72 2.91
C PHE A 143 7.96 14.39 1.53
N GLU A 144 8.65 13.27 1.44
CA GLU A 144 9.11 12.70 0.18
C GLU A 144 8.30 11.44 -0.13
N LYS A 145 7.49 11.49 -1.18
CA LYS A 145 6.77 10.32 -1.69
C LYS A 145 7.73 9.36 -2.38
N LYS A 146 7.65 8.07 -2.05
CA LYS A 146 8.39 7.00 -2.70
C LYS A 146 7.42 6.07 -3.41
N VAL A 147 7.48 6.10 -4.74
CA VAL A 147 6.68 5.23 -5.60
C VAL A 147 7.41 3.91 -5.81
N ILE A 148 6.74 2.80 -5.51
CA ILE A 148 7.24 1.48 -5.80
C ILE A 148 6.80 1.12 -7.20
N LYS A 149 7.77 0.98 -8.09
CA LYS A 149 7.53 0.45 -9.43
C LYS A 149 7.22 -1.04 -9.29
N THR A 150 5.97 -1.36 -9.03
CA THR A 150 5.49 -2.73 -9.22
C THR A 150 5.59 -3.03 -10.70
N THR A 151 6.32 -4.07 -11.09
CA THR A 151 6.34 -4.57 -12.46
C THR A 151 4.95 -5.08 -12.81
N GLY A 152 4.09 -4.16 -13.26
CA GLY A 152 2.72 -4.44 -13.67
C GLY A 152 1.96 -3.15 -14.02
N SER A 153 1.71 -2.98 -15.32
CA SER A 153 0.86 -1.96 -15.97
C SER A 153 1.49 -0.63 -16.47
N THR A 154 2.55 -0.69 -17.28
CA THR A 154 2.73 0.24 -18.42
C THR A 154 3.28 -0.43 -19.68
N GLY A 155 3.36 -1.77 -19.74
CA GLY A 155 3.59 -2.45 -21.00
C GLY A 155 2.28 -2.46 -21.79
N SER A 156 2.29 -1.98 -23.03
CA SER A 156 1.15 -2.22 -23.94
C SER A 156 0.82 -3.71 -23.90
N LEU A 157 -0.47 -4.04 -23.74
CA LEU A 157 -0.90 -5.44 -23.82
C LEU A 157 -0.30 -6.08 -25.09
N PRO A 158 0.21 -7.31 -25.02
CA PRO A 158 0.69 -8.02 -26.20
C PRO A 158 -0.39 -7.98 -27.29
N LYS A 159 -0.01 -7.75 -28.54
CA LYS A 159 -0.95 -7.68 -29.68
C LYS A 159 -1.84 -8.93 -29.82
N ASN A 160 -1.42 -10.05 -29.23
CA ASN A 160 -2.10 -11.34 -29.24
C ASN A 160 -2.78 -11.68 -27.89
N ILE A 161 -3.21 -10.67 -27.12
CA ILE A 161 -3.75 -10.83 -25.77
C ILE A 161 -4.93 -11.80 -25.67
N ASP A 162 -5.85 -11.82 -26.64
CA ASP A 162 -6.99 -12.75 -26.64
C ASP A 162 -6.53 -14.22 -26.66
N SER A 163 -5.49 -14.51 -27.46
CA SER A 163 -4.89 -15.84 -27.55
C SER A 163 -4.18 -16.22 -26.25
N ILE A 164 -3.53 -15.25 -25.60
CA ILE A 164 -2.85 -15.44 -24.33
C ILE A 164 -3.87 -15.78 -23.24
N ILE A 165 -4.94 -15.00 -23.10
CA ILE A 165 -6.02 -15.23 -22.12
C ILE A 165 -6.63 -16.62 -22.34
N THR A 166 -6.98 -16.95 -23.58
CA THR A 166 -7.54 -18.26 -23.94
C THR A 166 -6.62 -19.42 -23.51
N LYS A 167 -5.32 -19.31 -23.77
CA LYS A 167 -4.35 -20.35 -23.41
C LYS A 167 -4.11 -20.41 -21.91
N ALA A 168 -4.08 -19.28 -21.23
CA ALA A 168 -3.91 -19.19 -19.79
C ALA A 168 -5.07 -19.86 -19.05
N MET A 169 -6.34 -19.58 -19.45
CA MET A 169 -7.51 -20.25 -18.89
C MET A 169 -7.42 -21.78 -19.04
N LYS A 170 -7.06 -22.28 -20.23
CA LYS A 170 -6.88 -23.72 -20.49
C LYS A 170 -5.76 -24.36 -19.67
N LEU A 171 -4.72 -23.60 -19.31
CA LEU A 171 -3.64 -24.09 -18.45
C LEU A 171 -4.05 -24.06 -16.98
N ALA A 172 -4.79 -23.03 -16.57
CA ALA A 172 -5.37 -22.92 -15.24
C ALA A 172 -6.38 -24.05 -14.95
N ASP A 173 -7.22 -24.40 -15.93
CA ASP A 173 -8.13 -25.57 -15.88
C ASP A 173 -7.38 -26.89 -15.67
N LYS A 174 -6.12 -26.97 -16.12
CA LYS A 174 -5.23 -28.13 -15.93
C LYS A 174 -4.47 -28.07 -14.60
N GLY A 175 -4.78 -27.10 -13.73
CA GLY A 175 -4.14 -26.92 -12.43
C GLY A 175 -2.76 -26.27 -12.48
N ALA A 176 -2.37 -25.64 -13.60
CA ALA A 176 -1.09 -24.94 -13.66
C ALA A 176 -1.11 -23.67 -12.80
N SER A 177 -0.01 -23.41 -12.10
CA SER A 177 0.16 -22.17 -11.32
C SER A 177 0.35 -20.95 -12.24
N HIS A 178 0.17 -19.73 -11.72
CA HIS A 178 0.37 -18.53 -12.54
C HIS A 178 1.83 -18.38 -13.00
N GLU A 179 2.81 -18.83 -12.20
CA GLU A 179 4.23 -18.85 -12.58
C GLU A 179 4.49 -19.82 -13.75
N GLU A 180 3.92 -21.02 -13.69
CA GLU A 180 4.02 -22.01 -14.77
C GLU A 180 3.37 -21.51 -16.07
N ILE A 181 2.23 -20.83 -15.96
CA ILE A 181 1.52 -20.23 -17.09
C ILE A 181 2.35 -19.09 -17.69
N ALA A 182 2.94 -18.24 -16.86
CA ALA A 182 3.79 -17.15 -17.31
C ALA A 182 4.99 -17.66 -18.12
N ALA A 183 5.67 -18.68 -17.59
CA ALA A 183 6.79 -19.33 -18.25
C ALA A 183 6.38 -20.00 -19.57
N LYS A 184 5.27 -20.76 -19.59
CA LYS A 184 4.78 -21.44 -20.80
C LYS A 184 4.34 -20.48 -21.90
N LEU A 185 3.71 -19.37 -21.53
CA LEU A 185 3.17 -18.41 -22.50
C LEU A 185 4.16 -17.28 -22.83
N LYS A 186 5.33 -17.24 -22.18
CA LYS A 186 6.34 -16.19 -22.32
C LYS A 186 5.74 -14.79 -22.08
N ILE A 187 4.94 -14.68 -21.03
CA ILE A 187 4.34 -13.43 -20.55
C ILE A 187 4.90 -13.09 -19.17
N SER A 188 4.66 -11.86 -18.68
CA SER A 188 5.00 -11.52 -17.30
C SER A 188 4.19 -12.35 -16.31
N GLU A 189 4.80 -12.70 -15.18
CA GLU A 189 4.11 -13.34 -14.06
C GLU A 189 2.91 -12.53 -13.59
N ASP A 190 3.02 -11.20 -13.59
CA ASP A 190 1.94 -10.26 -13.28
C ASP A 190 0.74 -10.38 -14.25
N LEU A 191 0.97 -10.46 -15.56
CA LEU A 191 -0.12 -10.64 -16.53
C LEU A 191 -0.80 -12.00 -16.34
N SER A 192 0.00 -13.03 -16.05
CA SER A 192 -0.50 -14.38 -15.76
C SER A 192 -1.35 -14.41 -14.48
N GLU A 193 -0.87 -13.78 -13.41
CA GLU A 193 -1.57 -13.66 -12.13
C GLU A 193 -2.90 -12.92 -12.31
N GLN A 194 -2.91 -11.81 -13.05
CA GLN A 194 -4.12 -11.05 -13.32
C GLN A 194 -5.16 -11.89 -14.08
N ILE A 195 -4.76 -12.61 -15.14
CA ILE A 195 -5.67 -13.48 -15.90
C ILE A 195 -6.23 -14.58 -14.99
N CYS A 196 -5.37 -15.28 -14.23
CA CYS A 196 -5.78 -16.36 -13.35
C CYS A 196 -6.72 -15.85 -12.25
N ARG A 197 -6.38 -14.71 -11.62
CA ARG A 197 -7.21 -14.07 -10.61
C ARG A 197 -8.59 -13.75 -11.15
N MET A 198 -8.69 -13.12 -12.34
CA MET A 198 -9.98 -12.79 -12.94
C MET A 198 -10.80 -14.05 -13.22
N TYR A 199 -10.16 -15.08 -13.79
CA TYR A 199 -10.80 -16.34 -14.12
C TYR A 199 -11.36 -17.08 -12.90
N PHE A 200 -10.60 -17.19 -11.81
CA PHE A 200 -11.04 -17.91 -10.61
C PHE A 200 -12.01 -17.13 -9.73
N THR A 201 -11.98 -15.80 -9.76
CA THR A 201 -12.86 -14.95 -8.93
C THR A 201 -14.19 -14.60 -9.59
N HIS A 202 -14.34 -14.85 -10.90
CA HIS A 202 -15.56 -14.55 -11.66
C HIS A 202 -16.03 -15.78 -12.46
N PRO A 203 -16.80 -16.69 -11.84
CA PRO A 203 -17.31 -17.88 -12.52
C PRO A 203 -18.06 -17.53 -13.81
N GLY A 204 -17.70 -18.18 -14.92
CA GLY A 204 -18.32 -17.96 -16.23
C GLY A 204 -17.79 -16.76 -17.01
N VAL A 205 -16.73 -16.08 -16.54
CA VAL A 205 -16.07 -15.01 -17.30
C VAL A 205 -15.42 -15.57 -18.57
N ASP A 206 -15.62 -14.88 -19.69
CA ASP A 206 -15.01 -15.21 -20.98
C ASP A 206 -13.78 -14.33 -21.28
N VAL A 207 -13.14 -14.57 -22.43
CA VAL A 207 -11.92 -13.85 -22.85
C VAL A 207 -12.17 -12.34 -22.90
N ALA A 208 -13.30 -11.91 -23.46
CA ALA A 208 -13.68 -10.51 -23.57
C ALA A 208 -13.88 -9.88 -22.18
N GLY A 209 -14.55 -10.58 -21.27
CA GLY A 209 -14.76 -10.16 -19.90
C GLY A 209 -13.46 -10.05 -19.09
N ILE A 210 -12.49 -10.95 -19.31
CA ILE A 210 -11.16 -10.84 -18.71
C ILE A 210 -10.40 -9.65 -19.32
N LEU A 211 -10.40 -9.51 -20.65
CA LEU A 211 -9.69 -8.43 -21.34
C LEU A 211 -10.18 -7.04 -20.89
N GLN A 212 -11.49 -6.85 -20.78
CA GLN A 212 -12.09 -5.59 -20.30
C GLN A 212 -11.62 -5.23 -18.87
N ARG A 213 -11.41 -6.23 -18.01
CA ARG A 213 -10.99 -6.03 -16.61
C ARG A 213 -9.49 -5.81 -16.45
N ILE A 214 -8.67 -6.31 -17.39
CA ILE A 214 -7.21 -6.11 -17.40
C ILE A 214 -6.85 -4.78 -18.09
N SER A 215 -7.71 -4.29 -18.99
CA SER A 215 -7.49 -3.05 -19.74
C SER A 215 -7.97 -1.77 -19.03
N ASN A 216 -8.68 -1.91 -17.90
CA ASN A 216 -9.22 -0.83 -17.08
C ASN A 216 -8.48 -0.73 -15.74
#